data_AF-A0A936VXW3-F1
#
_entry.id   AF-A0A936VXW3-F1
#
_cell.length_a   1.000
_cell.length_b   1.000
_cell.length_c   1.000
_cell.angle_alpha   90.00
_cell.angle_beta   90.00
_cell.angle_gamma   90.00
#
_symmetry.space_group_name_H-M   'P 1'
#
loop_
_entity.id
_entity.type
_entity.pdbx_description
1 polymer ?
#
loop_
_entity_poly.entity_id
_entity_poly.type
_entity_poly.pdbx_seq_one_letter_code
_entity_poly.pdbx_strand_id
1 'polypeptide(L)'
;MFKIINDTRIQDPLNIEKVNTLEYIYYQTYNLNQGLFNPPNVAGWLGYRNWLNEYTLVNRWRIAIDQVNGWLPYSSTKQKYRQFLKDISNNSKDPFVIITKLVEYFIPVPLSDDILNNAVDAFKSPVPINYFYDGSWTLDYLDVPKQFVAVMIYIFALPEYNLL
;
A
#
# COMPACT_ATOMS: atom_id res chain seq x y z
N MET A 1 19.47 13.30 -27.82
CA MET A 1 20.30 13.30 -26.60
C MET A 1 19.72 14.35 -25.66
N PHE A 2 18.82 13.96 -24.75
CA PHE A 2 18.22 14.90 -23.80
C PHE A 2 19.14 15.03 -22.58
N LYS A 3 19.65 16.23 -22.32
CA LYS A 3 20.37 16.57 -21.09
C LYS A 3 19.34 16.83 -19.99
N ILE A 4 19.38 16.05 -18.92
CA ILE A 4 18.61 16.30 -17.71
C ILE A 4 19.31 17.41 -16.93
N ILE A 5 18.62 18.54 -16.77
CA ILE A 5 19.03 19.69 -15.97
C ILE A 5 18.95 19.31 -14.49
N ASN A 6 19.95 19.74 -13.72
CA ASN A 6 20.17 19.49 -12.30
C ASN A 6 18.87 19.37 -11.49
N ASP A 7 18.73 18.21 -10.89
CA ASP A 7 17.49 17.76 -10.29
C ASP A 7 17.55 17.94 -8.76
N THR A 8 16.84 18.95 -8.26
CA THR A 8 16.59 19.13 -6.82
C THR A 8 15.50 18.20 -6.30
N ARG A 9 15.30 17.02 -6.91
CA ARG A 9 14.35 16.02 -6.41
C ARG A 9 14.80 15.55 -5.03
N ILE A 10 13.84 15.52 -4.11
CA ILE A 10 13.94 14.86 -2.80
C ILE A 10 14.63 13.52 -3.04
N GLN A 11 15.82 13.32 -2.45
CA GLN A 11 16.52 12.06 -2.55
C GLN A 11 15.58 10.98 -2.04
N ASP A 12 15.20 10.07 -2.94
CA ASP A 12 14.52 8.84 -2.57
C ASP A 12 15.44 8.11 -1.59
N PRO A 13 15.07 7.97 -0.32
CA PRO A 13 15.91 7.39 0.69
C PRO A 13 16.14 5.88 0.47
N LEU A 14 15.40 5.21 -0.42
CA LEU A 14 15.68 3.84 -0.89
C LEU A 14 16.75 3.78 -2.00
N ASN A 15 17.22 4.92 -2.51
CA ASN A 15 18.19 5.02 -3.60
C ASN A 15 19.63 4.80 -3.07
N ILE A 16 19.88 3.63 -2.46
CA ILE A 16 21.18 3.22 -1.91
C ILE A 16 22.15 2.85 -3.05
N GLU A 17 21.61 2.37 -4.17
CA GLU A 17 22.28 2.35 -5.47
C GLU A 17 21.61 3.42 -6.33
N LYS A 18 22.33 4.03 -7.28
CA LYS A 18 21.78 5.02 -8.23
C LYS A 18 20.78 4.36 -9.19
N VAL A 19 19.69 3.79 -8.69
CA VAL A 19 18.64 3.22 -9.50
C VAL A 19 17.87 4.40 -10.05
N ASN A 20 17.97 4.59 -11.36
CA ASN A 20 17.17 5.60 -12.03
C ASN A 20 15.69 5.27 -11.79
N THR A 21 14.94 6.14 -11.11
CA THR A 21 13.53 5.90 -10.77
C THR A 21 12.69 5.57 -12.00
N LEU A 22 12.98 6.19 -13.15
CA LEU A 22 12.29 5.88 -14.41
C LEU A 22 12.59 4.47 -14.90
N GLU A 23 13.84 4.02 -14.75
CA GLU A 23 14.26 2.67 -15.09
C GLU A 23 13.61 1.64 -14.16
N TYR A 24 13.56 1.91 -12.85
CA TYR A 24 12.83 1.06 -11.90
C TYR A 24 11.36 0.92 -12.28
N ILE A 25 10.67 2.04 -12.53
CA ILE A 25 9.25 2.03 -12.93
C ILE A 25 9.07 1.28 -14.25
N TYR A 26 9.96 1.49 -15.23
CA TYR A 26 9.92 0.77 -16.50
C TYR A 26 10.05 -0.75 -16.30
N TYR A 27 11.00 -1.22 -15.49
CA TYR A 27 11.15 -2.65 -15.20
C TYR A 27 9.95 -3.22 -14.44
N GLN A 28 9.44 -2.52 -13.42
CA GLN A 28 8.27 -3.00 -12.66
C GLN A 28 7.03 -3.10 -13.56
N THR A 29 6.75 -2.07 -14.36
CA THR A 29 5.61 -2.07 -15.27
C THR A 29 5.73 -3.15 -16.35
N TYR A 30 6.93 -3.39 -16.87
CA TYR A 30 7.19 -4.50 -17.80
C TYR A 30 6.90 -5.88 -17.15
N ASN A 31 7.35 -6.11 -15.90
CA ASN A 31 7.07 -7.33 -15.15
C ASN A 31 5.58 -7.58 -14.88
N LEU A 32 4.76 -6.52 -14.96
CA LEU A 32 3.31 -6.58 -14.83
C LEU A 32 2.60 -6.69 -16.19
N ASN A 33 3.33 -6.87 -17.30
CA ASN A 33 2.78 -6.77 -18.66
C ASN A 33 2.07 -5.44 -18.95
N GLN A 34 2.52 -4.37 -18.30
CA GLN A 34 2.00 -3.00 -18.40
C GLN A 34 3.07 -2.06 -18.96
N GLY A 35 3.79 -2.49 -20.00
CA GLY A 35 4.90 -1.72 -20.56
C GLY A 35 4.54 -0.25 -20.84
N LEU A 36 5.32 0.68 -20.27
CA LEU A 36 5.11 2.11 -20.48
C LEU A 36 5.09 2.45 -21.97
N PHE A 37 4.09 3.23 -22.39
CA PHE A 37 3.87 3.62 -23.79
C PHE A 37 3.59 2.45 -24.75
N ASN A 38 3.28 1.26 -24.22
CA ASN A 38 2.90 0.08 -24.99
C ASN A 38 1.60 -0.52 -24.43
N PRO A 39 0.44 0.15 -24.65
CA PRO A 39 -0.83 -0.34 -24.12
C PRO A 39 -1.13 -1.73 -24.70
N PRO A 40 -1.71 -2.65 -23.90
CA PRO A 40 -2.11 -3.95 -24.41
C PRO A 40 -3.14 -3.79 -25.54
N ASN A 41 -3.11 -4.68 -26.54
CA ASN A 41 -4.07 -4.65 -27.63
C ASN A 41 -5.50 -4.87 -27.08
N VAL A 42 -6.36 -3.86 -27.24
CA VAL A 42 -7.76 -3.87 -26.77
C VAL A 42 -8.78 -4.25 -27.85
N ALA A 43 -8.34 -4.49 -29.09
CA ALA A 43 -9.24 -4.93 -30.16
C ALA A 43 -9.66 -6.40 -29.95
N GLY A 44 -10.94 -6.64 -29.63
CA GLY A 44 -11.55 -7.98 -29.55
C GLY A 44 -11.92 -8.50 -28.16
N TRP A 45 -12.09 -7.63 -27.15
CA TRP A 45 -12.34 -8.08 -25.78
C TRP A 45 -13.77 -8.59 -25.53
N LEU A 46 -13.91 -9.90 -25.33
CA LEU A 46 -14.96 -10.49 -24.48
C LEU A 46 -14.27 -11.09 -23.25
N GLY A 47 -14.26 -10.34 -22.14
CA GLY A 47 -14.06 -10.83 -20.77
C GLY A 47 -12.67 -11.33 -20.32
N TYR A 48 -11.74 -11.67 -21.21
CA TYR A 48 -10.45 -12.23 -20.78
C TYR A 48 -9.38 -11.15 -20.53
N ARG A 49 -9.12 -10.90 -19.24
CA ARG A 49 -8.05 -10.02 -18.75
C ARG A 49 -6.68 -10.68 -18.91
N ASN A 50 -6.10 -10.64 -20.11
CA ASN A 50 -4.74 -11.18 -20.33
C ASN A 50 -3.65 -10.49 -19.48
N TRP A 51 -3.95 -9.34 -18.87
CA TRP A 51 -3.04 -8.57 -18.02
C TRP A 51 -2.97 -9.06 -16.56
N LEU A 52 -3.90 -9.92 -16.13
CA LEU A 52 -3.90 -10.52 -14.80
C LEU A 52 -3.86 -12.04 -14.91
N ASN A 53 -2.70 -12.61 -14.59
CA ASN A 53 -2.41 -14.04 -14.48
C ASN A 53 -1.61 -14.33 -13.21
N GLU A 54 -1.35 -15.60 -12.88
CA GLU A 54 -0.67 -15.98 -11.63
C GLU A 54 0.70 -15.30 -11.47
N TYR A 55 1.45 -15.16 -12.58
CA TYR A 55 2.75 -14.50 -12.57
C TYR A 55 2.65 -13.01 -12.24
N THR A 56 1.79 -12.28 -12.94
CA THR A 56 1.58 -10.84 -12.72
C THR A 56 1.00 -10.57 -11.33
N LEU A 57 0.08 -11.40 -10.83
CA LEU A 57 -0.56 -11.22 -9.52
C LEU A 57 0.45 -11.26 -8.37
N VAL A 58 1.32 -12.29 -8.35
CA VAL A 58 2.37 -12.41 -7.33
C VAL A 58 3.35 -11.24 -7.40
N ASN A 59 3.70 -10.78 -8.61
CA ASN A 59 4.56 -9.61 -8.78
C ASN A 59 3.91 -8.32 -8.27
N ARG A 60 2.60 -8.12 -8.47
CA ARG A 60 1.89 -6.94 -7.94
C ARG A 60 1.95 -6.89 -6.42
N TRP A 61 1.69 -8.02 -5.77
CA TRP A 61 1.78 -8.12 -4.31
C TRP A 61 3.20 -7.82 -3.85
N ARG A 62 4.21 -8.47 -4.44
CA ARG A 62 5.62 -8.23 -4.11
C ARG A 62 5.96 -6.75 -4.20
N ILE A 63 5.68 -6.11 -5.33
CA ILE A 63 6.02 -4.69 -5.55
C ILE A 63 5.34 -3.80 -4.51
N ALA A 64 4.04 -4.01 -4.25
CA ALA A 64 3.30 -3.20 -3.27
C ALA A 64 3.84 -3.39 -1.84
N ILE A 65 4.13 -4.64 -1.46
CA ILE A 65 4.71 -5.00 -0.17
C ILE A 65 6.12 -4.41 -0.01
N ASP A 66 6.97 -4.53 -1.03
CA ASP A 66 8.33 -3.99 -1.06
C ASP A 66 8.33 -2.47 -0.87
N GLN A 67 7.37 -1.76 -1.47
CA GLN A 67 7.22 -0.33 -1.27
C GLN A 67 6.89 -0.01 0.20
N VAL A 68 5.79 -0.52 0.75
CA VAL A 68 5.38 -0.13 2.12
C VAL A 68 6.42 -0.54 3.17
N ASN A 69 7.12 -1.68 2.98
CA ASN A 69 8.19 -2.14 3.85
C ASN A 69 9.49 -1.35 3.66
N GLY A 70 9.87 -1.05 2.42
CA GLY A 70 11.08 -0.29 2.12
C GLY A 70 11.06 1.10 2.74
N TRP A 71 9.89 1.73 2.80
CA TRP A 71 9.75 3.08 3.40
C TRP A 71 9.58 3.08 4.92
N LEU A 72 9.24 1.95 5.53
CA LEU A 72 8.97 1.83 6.97
C LEU A 72 10.15 2.23 7.87
N PRO A 73 11.44 1.97 7.55
CA PRO A 73 12.56 2.37 8.39
C PRO A 73 12.66 3.88 8.64
N TYR A 74 12.21 4.72 7.69
CA TYR A 74 12.38 6.17 7.78
C TYR A 74 11.42 6.84 8.76
N SER A 75 11.95 7.66 9.66
CA SER A 75 11.16 8.36 10.66
C SER A 75 10.11 9.30 10.07
N SER A 76 10.42 9.97 8.96
CA SER A 76 9.47 10.83 8.25
C SER A 76 8.28 10.04 7.69
N THR A 77 8.50 8.84 7.15
CA THR A 77 7.43 7.94 6.70
C THR A 77 6.56 7.49 7.88
N LYS A 78 7.18 7.06 8.98
CA LYS A 78 6.44 6.65 10.19
C LYS A 78 5.51 7.76 10.68
N GLN A 79 5.97 9.01 10.68
CA GLN A 79 5.14 10.16 11.05
C GLN A 79 4.00 10.38 10.05
N LYS A 80 4.27 10.27 8.74
CA LYS A 80 3.22 10.37 7.71
C LYS A 80 2.14 9.31 7.85
N TYR A 81 2.51 8.05 8.12
CA TYR A 81 1.53 6.97 8.31
C TYR A 81 0.61 7.24 9.51
N ARG A 82 1.17 7.70 10.64
CA ARG A 82 0.37 8.12 11.79
C ARG A 82 -0.57 9.25 11.44
N GLN A 83 -0.01 10.32 10.86
CA GLN A 83 -0.78 11.53 10.57
C GLN A 83 -1.92 11.21 9.61
N PHE A 84 -1.65 10.44 8.56
CA PHE A 84 -2.67 9.97 7.63
C PHE A 84 -3.81 9.22 8.33
N LEU A 85 -3.50 8.24 9.19
CA LEU A 85 -4.53 7.52 9.96
C LEU A 85 -5.33 8.45 10.87
N LYS A 86 -4.69 9.44 11.49
CA LYS A 86 -5.39 10.44 12.30
C LYS A 86 -6.32 11.30 11.46
N ASP A 87 -5.86 11.75 10.30
CA ASP A 87 -6.61 12.64 9.42
C ASP A 87 -7.88 11.96 8.89
N ILE A 88 -7.78 10.72 8.43
CA ILE A 88 -8.94 9.99 7.86
C ILE A 88 -9.93 9.50 8.92
N SER A 89 -9.47 9.28 10.16
CA SER A 89 -10.28 8.73 11.24
C SER A 89 -10.70 9.76 12.29
N ASN A 90 -10.35 11.03 12.10
CA ASN A 90 -10.51 12.09 13.10
C ASN A 90 -9.87 11.71 14.46
N ASN A 91 -8.66 11.16 14.40
CA ASN A 91 -7.89 10.68 15.56
C ASN A 91 -8.69 9.71 16.45
N SER A 92 -9.48 8.82 15.83
CA SER A 92 -10.27 7.81 16.53
C SER A 92 -9.39 6.86 17.35
N LYS A 93 -9.97 6.30 18.41
CA LYS A 93 -9.37 5.19 19.19
C LYS A 93 -9.97 3.83 18.83
N ASP A 94 -11.00 3.81 18.01
CA ASP A 94 -11.66 2.58 17.57
C ASP A 94 -10.98 2.02 16.30
N PRO A 95 -10.29 0.85 16.39
CA PRO A 95 -9.67 0.23 15.23
C PRO A 95 -10.64 -0.03 14.08
N PHE A 96 -11.90 -0.39 14.36
CA PHE A 96 -12.87 -0.68 13.30
C PHE A 96 -13.19 0.57 12.49
N VAL A 97 -13.39 1.71 13.16
CA VAL A 97 -13.61 3.01 12.48
C VAL A 97 -12.38 3.42 11.67
N ILE A 98 -11.17 3.27 12.23
CA ILE A 98 -9.92 3.63 11.54
C ILE A 98 -9.77 2.80 10.25
N ILE A 99 -9.98 1.48 10.34
CA ILE A 99 -9.79 0.57 9.20
C ILE A 99 -10.87 0.74 8.15
N THR A 100 -12.11 0.97 8.56
CA THR A 100 -13.20 1.28 7.61
C THR A 100 -12.83 2.52 6.78
N LYS A 101 -12.37 3.60 7.43
CA LYS A 101 -11.95 4.84 6.75
C LYS A 101 -10.74 4.64 5.85
N LEU A 102 -9.78 3.81 6.28
CA LEU A 102 -8.59 3.48 5.50
C LEU A 102 -8.95 2.70 4.23
N VAL A 103 -9.83 1.70 4.34
CA VAL A 103 -10.30 0.91 3.20
C VAL A 103 -11.11 1.77 2.23
N GLU A 104 -12.06 2.56 2.74
CA GLU A 104 -12.87 3.49 1.93
C GLU A 104 -12.00 4.48 1.14
N TYR A 105 -10.82 4.83 1.66
CA TYR A 105 -9.89 5.73 0.96
C TYR A 105 -9.25 5.08 -0.27
N PHE A 106 -8.90 3.79 -0.21
CA PHE A 106 -8.18 3.10 -1.28
C PHE A 106 -9.08 2.27 -2.20
N ILE A 107 -10.18 1.73 -1.68
CA ILE A 107 -11.06 0.81 -2.38
C ILE A 107 -12.43 1.48 -2.56
N PRO A 108 -12.83 1.77 -3.81
CA PRO A 108 -14.07 2.51 -4.10
C PRO A 108 -15.33 1.64 -3.99
N VAL A 109 -15.17 0.34 -3.77
CA VAL A 109 -16.27 -0.63 -3.62
C VAL A 109 -16.43 -1.03 -2.16
N PRO A 110 -17.66 -1.26 -1.68
CA PRO A 110 -17.89 -1.72 -0.32
C PRO A 110 -17.29 -3.11 -0.12
N LEU A 111 -16.59 -3.31 0.99
CA LEU A 111 -16.12 -4.63 1.42
C LEU A 111 -17.10 -5.26 2.40
N SER A 112 -17.09 -6.59 2.50
CA SER A 112 -17.88 -7.29 3.51
C SER A 112 -17.33 -7.03 4.91
N ASP A 113 -18.20 -7.16 5.93
CA ASP A 113 -17.80 -7.05 7.33
C ASP A 113 -16.70 -8.04 7.71
N ASP A 114 -16.71 -9.24 7.13
CA ASP A 114 -15.65 -10.25 7.35
C ASP A 114 -14.28 -9.76 6.88
N ILE A 115 -14.22 -9.09 5.73
CA ILE A 115 -12.96 -8.52 5.21
C ILE A 115 -12.50 -7.36 6.11
N LEU A 116 -13.42 -6.50 6.54
CA LEU A 116 -13.10 -5.41 7.47
C LEU A 116 -12.61 -5.93 8.82
N ASN A 117 -13.23 -6.96 9.37
CA ASN A 117 -12.81 -7.57 10.63
C ASN A 117 -11.42 -8.21 10.52
N ASN A 118 -11.14 -8.93 9.42
CA ASN A 118 -9.80 -9.46 9.17
C ASN A 118 -8.74 -8.36 9.03
N ALA A 119 -9.07 -7.24 8.38
CA ALA A 119 -8.19 -6.08 8.30
C ALA A 119 -7.94 -5.45 9.69
N VAL A 120 -8.97 -5.39 10.54
CA VAL A 120 -8.83 -4.95 11.94
C VAL A 120 -7.93 -5.90 12.74
N ASP A 121 -8.03 -7.20 12.53
CA ASP A 121 -7.16 -8.17 13.19
C ASP A 121 -5.71 -8.03 12.73
N ALA A 122 -5.48 -7.83 11.43
CA ALA A 122 -4.16 -7.51 10.89
C ALA A 122 -3.59 -6.23 11.54
N PHE A 123 -4.41 -5.18 11.69
CA PHE A 123 -4.03 -3.93 12.35
C PHE A 123 -3.65 -4.14 13.83
N LYS A 124 -4.40 -4.96 14.56
CA LYS A 124 -4.16 -5.24 15.98
C LYS A 124 -2.93 -6.14 16.19
N SER A 125 -2.61 -7.01 15.24
CA SER A 125 -1.58 -8.05 15.38
C SER A 125 -0.20 -7.61 15.91
N PRO A 126 0.35 -6.41 15.61
CA PRO A 126 1.66 -6.00 16.10
C PRO A 126 1.65 -5.50 17.56
N VAL A 127 0.48 -5.41 18.20
CA VAL A 127 0.28 -4.81 19.52
C VAL A 127 -0.50 -5.79 20.42
N PRO A 128 -0.12 -5.97 21.70
CA PRO A 128 -0.90 -6.77 22.64
C PRO A 128 -2.36 -6.35 22.73
N ILE A 129 -3.26 -7.33 22.64
CA ILE A 129 -4.70 -7.06 22.52
C ILE A 129 -5.29 -6.32 23.75
N ASN A 130 -4.70 -6.50 24.93
CA ASN A 130 -5.15 -5.86 26.16
C ASN A 130 -5.11 -4.33 26.10
N TYR A 131 -4.20 -3.74 25.31
CA TYR A 131 -4.10 -2.28 25.18
C TYR A 131 -5.31 -1.64 24.46
N PHE A 132 -6.04 -2.41 23.66
CA PHE A 132 -7.29 -1.94 23.04
C PHE A 132 -8.47 -2.01 24.02
N TYR A 133 -8.44 -2.96 24.97
CA TYR A 133 -9.51 -3.13 25.96
C TYR A 133 -9.37 -2.18 27.15
N ASP A 134 -8.14 -1.91 27.60
CA ASP A 134 -7.87 -0.99 28.71
C ASP A 134 -7.87 0.50 28.29
N GLY A 135 -8.01 0.77 26.98
CA GLY A 135 -8.07 2.12 26.41
C GLY A 135 -6.74 2.87 26.37
N SER A 136 -5.62 2.20 26.70
CA SER A 136 -4.28 2.79 26.65
C SER A 136 -3.81 3.02 25.21
N TRP A 137 -4.23 2.17 24.26
CA TRP A 137 -3.83 2.28 22.86
C TRP A 137 -4.34 3.58 22.20
N THR A 138 -3.48 4.20 21.40
CA THR A 138 -3.79 5.37 20.56
C THR A 138 -2.98 5.35 19.26
N LEU A 139 -3.34 6.19 18.29
CA LEU A 139 -2.57 6.38 17.06
C LEU A 139 -1.16 6.99 17.28
N ASP A 140 -0.80 7.35 18.52
CA ASP A 140 0.55 7.80 18.92
C ASP A 140 1.48 6.66 19.37
N TYR A 141 0.99 5.41 19.46
CA TYR A 141 1.77 4.24 19.87
C TYR A 141 2.90 3.89 18.92
N LEU A 142 4.11 3.60 19.40
CA LEU A 142 5.32 3.37 18.57
C LEU A 142 5.09 2.42 17.36
N ASP A 143 4.25 1.40 17.52
CA ASP A 143 4.01 0.38 16.50
C ASP A 143 2.95 0.72 15.45
N VAL A 144 2.21 1.84 15.55
CA VAL A 144 1.19 2.24 14.55
C VAL A 144 1.68 2.21 13.10
N PRO A 145 2.92 2.63 12.75
CA PRO A 145 3.44 2.45 11.41
C PRO A 145 3.53 0.98 10.96
N LYS A 146 3.83 0.04 11.87
CA LYS A 146 3.81 -1.40 11.58
C LYS A 146 2.37 -1.90 11.45
N GLN A 147 1.46 -1.42 12.29
CA GLN A 147 0.03 -1.74 12.19
C GLN A 147 -0.54 -1.30 10.84
N PHE A 148 -0.17 -0.10 10.37
CA PHE A 148 -0.51 0.37 9.02
C PHE A 148 0.02 -0.57 7.94
N VAL A 149 1.31 -0.93 7.99
CA VAL A 149 1.92 -1.84 7.01
C VAL A 149 1.25 -3.23 7.02
N ALA A 150 0.92 -3.77 8.19
CA ALA A 150 0.22 -5.06 8.32
C ALA A 150 -1.13 -5.05 7.59
N VAL A 151 -1.89 -3.96 7.72
CA VAL A 151 -3.16 -3.79 7.00
C VAL A 151 -2.94 -3.63 5.51
N MET A 152 -1.94 -2.83 5.09
CA MET A 152 -1.66 -2.66 3.67
C MET A 152 -1.29 -3.99 3.01
N ILE A 153 -0.49 -4.83 3.68
CA ILE A 153 -0.15 -6.18 3.19
C ILE A 153 -1.42 -7.03 3.01
N TYR A 154 -2.35 -6.97 3.97
CA TYR A 154 -3.65 -7.65 3.85
C TYR A 154 -4.46 -7.11 2.66
N ILE A 155 -4.59 -5.79 2.54
CA ILE A 155 -5.31 -5.12 1.44
C ILE A 155 -4.73 -5.48 0.07
N PHE A 156 -3.40 -5.54 -0.06
CA PHE A 156 -2.76 -5.85 -1.35
C PHE A 156 -3.10 -7.25 -1.87
N ALA A 157 -3.41 -8.19 -0.97
CA ALA A 157 -3.82 -9.54 -1.34
C ALA A 157 -5.31 -9.64 -1.74
N LEU A 158 -6.11 -8.61 -1.48
CA LEU A 158 -7.54 -8.63 -1.80
C LEU A 158 -7.77 -8.60 -3.32
N PRO A 159 -8.73 -9.39 -3.85
CA PRO A 159 -9.13 -9.30 -5.24
C PRO A 159 -9.54 -7.88 -5.63
N GLU A 160 -10.29 -7.17 -4.77
CA GLU A 160 -10.79 -5.82 -5.00
C GLU A 160 -9.65 -4.82 -5.27
N TYR A 161 -8.56 -4.91 -4.49
CA TYR A 161 -7.36 -4.11 -4.72
C TYR A 161 -6.69 -4.46 -6.06
N ASN A 162 -6.65 -5.74 -6.42
CA ASN A 162 -6.04 -6.20 -7.66
C ASN A 162 -6.90 -5.94 -8.91
N LEU A 163 -8.11 -5.38 -8.76
CA LEU A 163 -8.93 -4.97 -9.89
C LEU A 163 -8.82 -3.47 -10.20
N LEU A 164 -8.19 -2.70 -9.30
CA LEU A 164 -7.76 -1.31 -9.51
C LEU A 164 -6.53 -1.27 -10.44
#